data_AF-A0A959IMT6-F1
#
_entry.id   AF-A0A959IMT6-F1
#
_cell.length_a   1.000
_cell.length_b   1.000
_cell.length_c   1.000
_cell.angle_alpha   90.00
_cell.angle_beta   90.00
_cell.angle_gamma   90.00
#
_symmetry.space_group_name_H-M   'P 1'
#
loop_
_entity.id
_entity.type
_entity.pdbx_description
1 polymer ?
#
loop_
_entity_poly.entity_id
_entity_poly.type
_entity_poly.pdbx_seq_one_letter_code
_entity_poly.pdbx_strand_id
1 'polypeptide(L)'
;MVDEFVASWEWVEAYFRDAVERQKIDVPIILATVIGLRARGYDTRFRAGQSLYNLVISRASQHGRLDEQARIHISPGQNLWNREQGEVKVLYLKGRETAADFRTDDPLASSAFMDLLEALEQEPIV
;
A
#
# COMPACT_ATOMS: atom_id res chain seq x y z
N MET A 1 15.00 4.60 12.08
CA MET A 1 13.58 4.96 11.90
C MET A 1 13.30 5.64 10.56
N VAL A 2 13.67 6.90 10.32
CA VAL A 2 13.40 7.55 9.01
C VAL A 2 14.11 6.80 7.86
N ASP A 3 15.38 6.44 8.05
CA ASP A 3 16.14 5.69 7.03
C ASP A 3 15.53 4.31 6.73
N GLU A 4 14.95 3.65 7.73
CA GLU A 4 14.29 2.34 7.57
C GLU A 4 12.96 2.46 6.83
N PHE A 5 12.24 3.57 7.00
CA PHE A 5 11.05 3.86 6.23
C PHE A 5 11.43 4.10 4.78
N VAL A 6 12.34 5.04 4.51
CA VAL A 6 12.78 5.34 3.13
C VAL A 6 13.29 4.10 2.41
N ALA A 7 14.14 3.29 3.07
CA ALA A 7 14.66 2.04 2.52
C ALA A 7 13.55 1.03 2.19
N SER A 8 12.49 0.96 3.01
CA SER A 8 11.34 0.09 2.74
C SER A 8 10.62 0.46 1.44
N TRP A 9 10.55 1.75 1.12
CA TRP A 9 9.93 2.25 -0.11
C TRP A 9 10.79 2.00 -1.34
N GLU A 10 12.12 2.15 -1.24
CA GLU A 10 13.04 1.81 -2.32
C GLU A 10 12.90 0.35 -2.76
N TRP A 11 12.86 -0.56 -1.79
CA TRP A 11 12.71 -1.97 -2.06
C TRP A 11 11.32 -2.32 -2.64
N VAL A 12 10.25 -1.76 -2.07
CA VAL A 12 8.88 -1.97 -2.58
C VAL A 12 8.71 -1.43 -3.99
N GLU A 13 9.24 -0.24 -4.29
CA GLU A 13 9.17 0.35 -5.62
C GLU A 13 9.93 -0.51 -6.64
N ALA A 14 11.14 -0.95 -6.32
CA ALA A 14 11.93 -1.83 -7.18
C ALA A 14 11.22 -3.15 -7.46
N TYR A 15 10.58 -3.75 -6.44
CA TYR A 15 9.80 -4.98 -6.58
C TYR A 15 8.63 -4.81 -7.57
N PHE A 16 7.79 -3.79 -7.39
CA PHE A 16 6.64 -3.58 -8.27
C PHE A 16 7.06 -3.16 -9.68
N ARG A 17 8.17 -2.43 -9.83
CA ARG A 17 8.75 -2.11 -11.13
C ARG A 17 9.16 -3.36 -11.90
N ASP A 18 9.92 -4.27 -11.27
CA ASP A 18 10.31 -5.55 -11.87
C ASP A 18 9.08 -6.42 -12.23
N ALA A 19 8.05 -6.42 -11.38
CA ALA A 19 6.82 -7.18 -11.62
C ALA A 19 6.07 -6.70 -12.89
N VAL A 20 5.95 -5.37 -13.07
CA VAL A 20 5.34 -4.75 -14.25
C VAL A 20 6.19 -5.00 -15.50
N GLU A 21 7.49 -4.76 -15.44
CA GLU A 21 8.41 -4.91 -16.58
C GLU A 21 8.44 -6.35 -17.12
N ARG A 22 8.38 -7.34 -16.24
CA ARG A 22 8.36 -8.75 -16.62
C ARG A 22 6.97 -9.28 -17.00
N GLN A 23 5.94 -8.43 -16.97
CA GLN A 23 4.54 -8.80 -17.22
C GLN A 23 4.09 -9.99 -16.37
N LYS A 24 4.65 -10.15 -15.17
CA LYS A 24 4.34 -11.27 -14.28
C LYS A 24 2.95 -11.11 -13.67
N ILE A 25 2.56 -9.86 -13.38
CA ILE A 25 1.26 -9.45 -12.83
C ILE A 25 0.94 -8.05 -13.34
N ASP A 26 -0.32 -7.79 -13.63
CA ASP A 26 -0.83 -6.45 -13.92
C ASP A 26 -1.04 -5.65 -12.63
N VAL A 27 0.02 -4.99 -12.16
CA VAL A 27 0.03 -4.09 -10.99
C VAL A 27 0.47 -2.64 -11.29
N PRO A 28 0.24 -2.07 -12.51
CA PRO A 28 0.72 -0.73 -12.84
C PRO A 28 0.12 0.35 -11.95
N ILE A 29 -1.14 0.19 -11.54
CA ILE A 29 -1.82 1.08 -10.59
C ILE A 29 -1.19 1.06 -9.20
N ILE A 30 -0.70 -0.10 -8.73
CA ILE A 30 0.00 -0.19 -7.45
C ILE A 30 1.36 0.49 -7.55
N LEU A 31 2.11 0.27 -8.63
CA LEU A 31 3.38 0.96 -8.87
C LEU A 31 3.18 2.48 -8.95
N ALA A 32 2.16 2.95 -9.67
CA ALA A 32 1.81 4.37 -9.76
C ALA A 32 1.47 4.94 -8.37
N THR A 33 0.73 4.18 -7.55
CA THR A 33 0.42 4.54 -6.17
C THR A 33 1.70 4.66 -5.33
N VAL A 34 2.61 3.70 -5.42
CA VAL A 34 3.91 3.74 -4.72
C VAL A 34 4.68 5.02 -5.08
N ILE A 35 4.89 5.25 -6.38
CA ILE A 35 5.63 6.43 -6.87
C ILE A 35 4.96 7.73 -6.42
N GLY A 36 3.64 7.82 -6.54
CA GLY A 36 2.90 9.03 -6.18
C GLY A 36 2.82 9.31 -4.68
N LEU A 37 2.87 8.29 -3.83
CA LEU A 37 2.98 8.49 -2.38
C LEU A 37 4.38 8.97 -1.98
N ARG A 38 5.44 8.39 -2.57
CA ARG A 38 6.82 8.87 -2.36
C ARG A 38 7.00 10.31 -2.81
N ALA A 39 6.48 10.67 -3.98
CA ALA A 39 6.54 12.05 -4.47
C ALA A 39 5.86 13.07 -3.54
N ARG A 40 4.93 12.62 -2.67
CA ARG A 40 4.27 13.43 -1.64
C ARG A 40 4.95 13.35 -0.27
N GLY A 41 6.07 12.65 -0.16
CA GLY A 41 6.89 12.55 1.07
C GLY A 41 6.37 11.57 2.12
N TYR A 42 5.44 10.67 1.75
CA TYR A 42 4.91 9.67 2.68
C TYR A 42 5.93 8.60 3.08
N ASP A 43 7.03 8.47 2.33
CA ASP A 43 8.13 7.55 2.60
C ASP A 43 8.95 7.89 3.85
N THR A 44 8.79 9.11 4.36
CA THR A 44 9.37 9.52 5.66
C THR A 44 8.45 9.25 6.85
N ARG A 45 7.16 8.94 6.61
CA ARG A 45 6.12 8.83 7.63
C ARG A 45 5.57 7.41 7.79
N PHE A 46 5.58 6.65 6.71
CA PHE A 46 5.10 5.28 6.68
C PHE A 46 6.18 4.33 6.24
N ARG A 47 6.06 3.08 6.68
CA ARG A 47 6.75 1.96 6.07
C ARG A 47 5.89 1.41 4.94
N ALA A 48 6.55 1.03 3.85
CA ALA A 48 5.96 0.21 2.81
C ALA A 48 6.42 -1.25 2.97
N GLY A 49 5.49 -2.17 2.76
CA GLY A 49 5.74 -3.61 2.69
C GLY A 49 5.05 -4.21 1.47
N GLN A 50 5.42 -5.43 1.14
CA GLN A 50 4.73 -6.22 0.13
C GLN A 50 4.34 -7.59 0.70
N SER A 51 3.21 -8.11 0.23
CA SER A 51 2.83 -9.51 0.40
C SER A 51 2.21 -10.03 -0.89
N LEU A 52 2.91 -10.92 -1.59
CA LEU A 52 2.60 -11.34 -2.96
C LEU A 52 2.50 -10.13 -3.91
N TYR A 53 1.28 -9.66 -4.18
CA TYR A 53 1.01 -8.53 -5.09
C TYR A 53 0.36 -7.35 -4.38
N ASN A 54 0.32 -7.40 -3.04
CA ASN A 54 -0.32 -6.39 -2.24
C ASN A 54 0.72 -5.39 -1.76
N LEU A 55 0.45 -4.11 -1.94
CA LEU A 55 1.14 -3.06 -1.19
C LEU A 55 0.55 -3.02 0.21
N VAL A 56 1.42 -2.96 1.21
CA VAL A 56 1.04 -2.75 2.61
C VAL A 56 1.67 -1.46 3.08
N ILE A 57 0.89 -0.56 3.66
CA ILE A 57 1.35 0.70 4.25
C ILE A 57 1.04 0.66 5.74
N SER A 58 2.02 0.94 6.59
CA SER A 58 1.82 0.95 8.04
C SER A 58 2.76 1.93 8.76
N ARG A 59 2.49 2.14 10.06
CA ARG A 59 3.38 2.87 10.98
C ARG A 59 4.35 1.96 11.73
N ALA A 60 4.45 0.70 11.33
CA ALA A 60 5.28 -0.30 12.00
C ALA A 60 6.78 -0.03 11.77
N SER A 61 7.53 0.20 12.84
CA SER A 61 9.00 0.34 12.77
C SER A 61 9.71 -0.99 12.52
N GLN A 62 9.13 -2.11 12.97
CA GLN A 62 9.71 -3.46 12.84
C GLN A 62 8.79 -4.43 12.09
N HIS A 63 9.40 -5.37 11.35
CA HIS A 63 8.66 -6.46 10.71
C HIS A 63 8.06 -7.41 11.77
N GLY A 64 6.83 -7.90 11.54
CA GLY A 64 6.22 -8.97 12.34
C GLY A 64 5.41 -8.56 13.57
N ARG A 65 5.31 -7.27 13.91
CA ARG A 65 4.46 -6.74 15.03
C ARG A 65 3.00 -6.46 14.62
N LEU A 66 2.47 -7.26 13.69
CA LEU A 66 1.27 -6.92 12.90
C LEU A 66 -0.08 -7.14 13.59
N ASP A 67 -0.13 -7.91 14.68
CA ASP A 67 -1.41 -8.47 15.16
C ASP A 67 -2.38 -7.43 15.74
N GLU A 68 -1.89 -6.22 16.07
CA GLU A 68 -2.72 -5.12 16.56
C GLU A 68 -2.55 -3.81 15.77
N GLN A 69 -1.54 -3.72 14.90
CA GLN A 69 -1.23 -2.49 14.19
C GLN A 69 -2.17 -2.22 13.03
N ALA A 70 -2.58 -0.96 12.93
CA ALA A 70 -3.29 -0.44 11.78
C ALA A 70 -2.43 -0.47 10.52
N ARG A 71 -3.04 -0.84 9.39
CA ARG A 71 -2.37 -0.90 8.09
C ARG A 71 -3.36 -0.78 6.95
N ILE A 72 -2.89 -0.22 5.83
CA ILE A 72 -3.61 -0.19 4.58
C ILE A 72 -3.06 -1.29 3.68
N HIS A 73 -3.92 -2.15 3.16
CA HIS A 73 -3.59 -3.10 2.11
C HIS A 73 -4.19 -2.62 0.79
N ILE A 74 -3.39 -2.62 -0.27
CA ILE A 74 -3.83 -2.35 -1.63
C ILE A 74 -3.51 -3.58 -2.47
N SER A 75 -4.53 -4.20 -3.03
CA SER A 75 -4.43 -5.42 -3.84
C SER A 75 -5.10 -5.21 -5.18
N PRO A 76 -4.68 -5.90 -6.26
CA PRO A 76 -5.41 -5.87 -7.52
C PRO A 76 -6.90 -6.17 -7.33
N GLY A 77 -7.78 -5.40 -7.97
CA GLY A 77 -9.21 -5.70 -8.03
C GLY A 77 -9.38 -7.10 -8.60
N GLN A 78 -9.89 -8.05 -7.80
CA GLN A 78 -9.99 -9.44 -8.22
C GLN A 78 -10.80 -9.56 -9.51
N ASN A 79 -10.09 -9.85 -10.59
CA ASN A 79 -10.50 -10.73 -11.68
C ASN A 79 -9.25 -11.18 -12.45
N LEU A 80 -8.62 -12.28 -12.01
CA LEU A 80 -7.57 -12.98 -12.77
C LEU A 80 -8.05 -13.49 -14.14
N TRP A 81 -9.35 -13.36 -14.42
CA TRP A 81 -10.05 -13.91 -15.58
C TRP A 81 -10.72 -12.83 -16.46
N ASN A 82 -10.81 -11.58 -15.99
CA ASN A 82 -11.45 -10.50 -16.74
C ASN A 82 -10.49 -9.32 -16.85
N ARG A 83 -10.22 -8.88 -18.09
CA ARG A 83 -9.35 -7.74 -18.40
C ARG A 83 -10.01 -6.38 -18.14
N GLU A 84 -11.06 -6.33 -17.32
CA GLU A 84 -11.52 -5.08 -16.69
C GLU A 84 -10.51 -4.71 -15.60
N GLN A 85 -9.32 -4.40 -16.09
CA GLN A 85 -8.11 -4.01 -15.41
C GLN A 85 -8.20 -2.51 -15.21
N GLY A 86 -7.94 -2.05 -14.00
CA GLY A 86 -7.97 -0.62 -13.72
C GLY A 86 -8.18 -0.32 -12.25
N GLU A 87 -8.86 -1.19 -11.50
CA GLU A 87 -9.16 -0.94 -10.09
C GLU A 87 -8.27 -1.74 -9.14
N VAL A 88 -8.00 -1.15 -7.97
CA VAL A 88 -7.47 -1.84 -6.79
C VAL A 88 -8.56 -1.96 -5.72
N LYS A 89 -8.47 -3.03 -4.94
CA LYS A 89 -9.17 -3.13 -3.66
C LYS A 89 -8.26 -2.55 -2.57
N VAL A 90 -8.80 -1.63 -1.79
CA VAL A 90 -8.16 -1.02 -0.62
C VAL A 90 -8.83 -1.56 0.63
N LEU A 91 -8.04 -1.99 1.61
CA LEU A 91 -8.49 -2.41 2.94
C LEU A 91 -7.76 -1.61 4.01
N TYR A 92 -8.49 -1.07 4.97
CA TYR A 92 -7.93 -0.62 6.24
C TYR A 92 -8.15 -1.70 7.29
N LEU A 93 -7.05 -2.23 7.82
CA LEU A 93 -7.06 -3.31 8.81
C LEU A 93 -6.57 -2.76 10.15
N LYS A 94 -7.27 -3.10 11.23
CA LYS A 94 -6.81 -2.88 12.62
C LYS A 94 -6.74 -4.23 13.32
N GLY A 95 -5.52 -4.72 13.50
CA GLY A 95 -5.28 -6.11 13.91
C GLY A 95 -5.84 -7.13 12.91
N ARG A 96 -6.87 -7.87 13.31
CA ARG A 96 -7.56 -8.88 12.48
C ARG A 96 -8.86 -8.37 11.84
N GLU A 97 -9.32 -7.19 12.22
CA GLU A 97 -10.59 -6.64 11.74
C GLU A 97 -10.39 -5.78 10.49
N THR A 98 -11.35 -5.86 9.56
CA THR A 98 -11.45 -4.92 8.44
C THR A 98 -12.29 -3.74 8.91
N ALA A 99 -11.63 -2.60 9.13
CA ALA A 99 -12.28 -1.39 9.61
C ALA A 99 -12.87 -0.55 8.46
N ALA A 100 -12.31 -0.66 7.25
CA ALA A 100 -12.88 -0.10 6.03
C ALA A 100 -12.42 -0.89 4.79
N ASP A 101 -13.26 -0.93 3.76
CA ASP A 101 -12.87 -1.41 2.44
C ASP A 101 -13.57 -0.68 1.30
N PHE A 102 -12.87 -0.50 0.19
CA PHE A 102 -13.43 0.07 -1.04
C PHE A 102 -12.61 -0.35 -2.27
N ARG A 103 -13.10 0.01 -3.45
CA ARG A 103 -12.38 -0.12 -4.73
C ARG A 103 -12.19 1.25 -5.36
N THR A 104 -11.10 1.41 -6.10
CA THR A 104 -10.80 2.64 -6.85
C THR A 104 -9.81 2.35 -7.97
N ASP A 105 -9.94 3.08 -9.07
CA ASP A 105 -9.02 3.11 -10.21
C ASP A 105 -7.92 4.17 -10.10
N ASP A 106 -8.01 5.06 -9.10
CA ASP A 106 -6.96 6.00 -8.76
C ASP A 106 -6.95 6.24 -7.23
N PRO A 107 -6.16 5.46 -6.48
CA PRO A 107 -6.00 5.66 -5.04
C PRO A 107 -5.61 7.11 -4.69
N LEU A 108 -4.78 7.75 -5.50
CA LEU A 108 -4.24 9.06 -5.20
C LEU A 108 -5.25 10.20 -5.42
N ALA A 109 -6.30 9.95 -6.20
CA ALA A 109 -7.44 10.86 -6.36
C ALA A 109 -8.61 10.52 -5.41
N SER A 110 -8.60 9.34 -4.78
CA SER A 110 -9.65 8.89 -3.88
C SER A 110 -9.58 9.60 -2.53
N SER A 111 -10.61 10.39 -2.18
CA SER A 111 -10.70 11.02 -0.85
C SER A 111 -10.70 9.97 0.26
N ALA A 112 -11.41 8.85 0.07
CA ALA A 112 -11.44 7.75 1.03
C ALA A 112 -10.05 7.16 1.29
N PHE A 113 -9.19 7.07 0.26
CA PHE A 113 -7.81 6.63 0.45
C PHE A 113 -6.98 7.63 1.24
N MET A 114 -7.14 8.92 0.93
CA MET A 114 -6.44 9.99 1.64
C MET A 114 -6.86 10.05 3.12
N ASP A 115 -8.16 9.91 3.41
CA ASP A 115 -8.68 9.84 4.77
C ASP A 115 -8.08 8.66 5.56
N LEU A 116 -7.86 7.51 4.90
CA LEU A 116 -7.18 6.36 5.53
C LEU A 116 -5.70 6.64 5.82
N LEU A 117 -4.99 7.35 4.93
CA LEU A 117 -3.60 7.74 5.19
C LEU A 117 -3.52 8.70 6.38
N GLU A 118 -4.44 9.66 6.47
CA GLU A 118 -4.53 10.58 7.60
C GLU A 118 -4.83 9.83 8.91
N ALA A 119 -5.80 8.90 8.88
CA ALA A 119 -6.11 8.06 10.04
C ALA A 119 -4.90 7.20 10.45
N LEU A 120 -4.18 6.62 9.49
CA LEU A 120 -2.99 5.83 9.74
C LEU A 120 -1.85 6.70 10.33
N GLU A 121 -1.72 7.95 9.94
CA GLU A 121 -0.71 8.87 10.48
C GLU A 121 -0.92 9.17 11.97
N GLN A 122 -2.17 9.13 12.45
CA GLN A 122 -2.53 9.29 13.87
C GLN A 122 -2.20 8.06 14.72
N GLU A 123 -1.95 6.89 14.10
CA GLU A 123 -1.63 5.67 14.83
C GLU A 123 -0.18 5.72 15.36
N PRO A 124 0.08 5.17 16.56
CA PRO A 124 1.39 5.20 17.18
C PRO A 124 2.42 4.42 16.35
N ILE A 125 3.67 4.90 16.33
CA ILE A 125 4.81 4.13 15.80
C ILE A 125 5.15 3.06 16.84
N VAL A 126 5.23 1.79 16.40
CA VAL A 126 5.51 0.63 17.27
C VAL A 126 6.54 -0.31 16.67
#